data_AF-A0A6A6TMF4-F1
#
_entry.id   AF-A0A6A6TMF4-F1
#
_cell.length_a   1.000
_cell.length_b   1.000
_cell.length_c   1.000
_cell.angle_alpha   90.00
_cell.angle_beta   90.00
_cell.angle_gamma   90.00
#
_symmetry.space_group_name_H-M   'P 1'
#
loop_
_entity.id
_entity.type
_entity.pdbx_description
1 polymer ?
#
loop_
_entity_poly.entity_id
_entity_poly.type
_entity_poly.pdbx_seq_one_letter_code
_entity_poly.pdbx_strand_id
1 'polypeptide(L)'
;MNNLTLGVAESKPAVKEKPVSNDPDKKATVNPTPEPAEVEHPIIKPVPACFVCKNPGTLHCSRCLNVRYCSKTCQAANWSLHKLLCKSFSELPDRPSPAHLRCIYFPETGRRPEFVYATPMDLDSTKDEFFGGSSIKPMNLAWTIPSHLALGHDITIVHKVNFVIDGSPPNRVLMSIIDDPRQTIWKDWMIGGPRMDIWRGPFLVYGRRDAKEKGEPAETVDLDTSGLKAALEFFRHGVRLPGVGCPRSVDVHPRGCLCCS
;
A
#
# COMPACT_ATOMS: atom_id res chain seq x y z
N MET A 1 95.88 11.94 22.82
CA MET A 1 96.04 10.51 23.10
C MET A 1 95.37 10.27 24.45
N ASN A 2 94.11 9.86 24.46
CA ASN A 2 93.34 9.71 25.70
C ASN A 2 93.13 8.22 25.97
N ASN A 3 93.61 7.77 27.12
CA ASN A 3 93.40 6.44 27.66
C ASN A 3 92.47 6.53 28.88
N LEU A 4 91.65 5.47 29.01
CA LEU A 4 90.70 5.17 30.08
C LEU A 4 91.33 5.12 31.48
N THR A 5 90.52 5.43 32.50
CA THR A 5 90.41 4.62 33.72
C THR A 5 89.12 4.88 34.51
N LEU A 6 88.58 3.79 35.07
CA LEU A 6 87.42 3.66 35.97
C LEU A 6 87.79 3.94 37.44
N GLY A 7 86.79 4.29 38.26
CA GLY A 7 86.81 4.27 39.74
C GLY A 7 85.48 4.84 40.30
N VAL A 8 84.50 4.04 40.72
CA VAL A 8 84.27 3.36 42.03
C VAL A 8 83.81 4.29 43.17
N ALA A 9 82.58 3.98 43.65
CA ALA A 9 81.97 4.08 44.99
C ALA A 9 81.91 5.43 45.76
N GLU A 10 80.72 5.77 46.30
CA GLU A 10 80.33 5.53 47.71
C GLU A 10 78.98 6.18 48.07
N SER A 11 78.35 5.62 49.08
CA SER A 11 76.98 5.83 49.58
C SER A 11 76.86 7.01 50.55
N LYS A 12 75.61 7.48 50.81
CA LYS A 12 75.17 8.16 52.05
C LYS A 12 73.62 8.32 52.10
N PRO A 13 73.00 8.60 53.26
CA PRO A 13 72.05 7.66 53.86
C PRO A 13 70.63 8.21 54.07
N ALA A 14 69.80 7.31 54.62
CA ALA A 14 68.40 7.42 55.00
C ALA A 14 67.95 8.74 55.66
N VAL A 15 66.79 9.24 55.22
CA VAL A 15 65.92 10.12 56.00
C VAL A 15 64.62 9.37 56.28
N LYS A 16 64.25 9.44 57.56
CA LYS A 16 63.26 8.65 58.29
C LYS A 16 61.84 8.81 57.74
N GLU A 17 61.16 7.68 57.54
CA GLU A 17 59.71 7.60 57.48
C GLU A 17 59.12 7.89 58.87
N LYS A 18 58.10 8.75 58.92
CA LYS A 18 57.09 8.76 59.98
C LYS A 18 55.72 8.51 59.33
N PRO A 19 54.88 7.63 59.90
CA PRO A 19 53.59 7.25 59.34
C PRO A 19 52.51 8.28 59.70
N VAL A 20 51.27 8.00 59.26
CA VAL A 20 49.98 8.73 59.44
C VAL A 20 49.58 9.43 58.13
N SER A 21 48.47 9.15 57.46
CA SER A 21 47.29 8.31 57.73
C SER A 21 46.65 7.95 56.38
N ASN A 22 46.20 6.70 56.22
CA ASN A 22 45.35 6.30 55.11
C ASN A 22 43.97 6.94 55.27
N ASP A 23 43.64 7.90 54.42
CA ASP A 23 42.29 8.45 54.28
C ASP A 23 41.71 7.94 52.96
N PRO A 24 40.66 7.08 52.96
CA PRO A 24 40.25 6.30 51.80
C PRO A 24 39.41 7.08 50.76
N ASP A 25 39.23 8.39 50.89
CA ASP A 25 38.27 9.16 50.05
C ASP A 25 38.90 10.29 49.22
N LYS A 26 39.84 9.96 48.33
CA LYS A 26 40.17 10.83 47.18
C LYS A 26 40.06 10.04 45.87
N LYS A 27 38.82 9.96 45.37
CA LYS A 27 38.51 9.48 44.02
C LYS A 27 39.13 10.44 43.00
N ALA A 28 40.17 9.99 42.32
CA ALA A 28 40.75 10.69 41.18
C ALA A 28 39.71 10.82 40.07
N THR A 29 39.35 12.06 39.73
CA THR A 29 38.48 12.39 38.60
C THR A 29 39.25 12.13 37.30
N VAL A 30 38.96 11.01 36.66
CA VAL A 30 39.34 10.76 35.26
C VAL A 30 38.38 11.58 34.39
N ASN A 31 38.88 12.62 33.74
CA ASN A 31 38.11 13.34 32.73
C ASN A 31 37.90 12.41 31.52
N PRO A 32 36.67 12.15 31.06
CA PRO A 32 36.44 11.33 29.87
C PRO A 32 36.92 12.09 28.62
N THR A 33 37.58 11.34 27.74
CA THR A 33 38.01 11.75 26.40
C THR A 33 36.79 12.24 25.60
N PRO A 34 36.87 13.37 24.86
CA PRO A 34 35.75 13.81 24.05
C PRO A 34 35.48 12.80 22.93
N GLU A 35 34.24 12.32 22.92
CA GLU A 35 33.65 11.45 21.90
C GLU A 35 33.71 12.14 20.52
N PRO A 36 34.14 11.45 19.45
CA PRO A 36 34.24 12.07 18.13
C PRO A 36 32.85 12.47 17.63
N ALA A 37 32.71 13.74 17.26
CA ALA A 37 31.47 14.33 16.78
C ALA A 37 30.82 13.47 15.67
N GLU A 38 29.58 13.08 15.93
CA GLU A 38 28.74 12.30 15.02
C GLU A 38 28.47 13.12 13.75
N VAL A 39 28.90 12.61 12.59
CA VAL A 39 28.69 13.27 11.30
C VAL A 39 27.21 13.08 10.90
N GLU A 40 26.41 14.12 11.09
CA GLU A 40 25.03 14.16 10.61
C GLU A 40 25.00 14.08 9.08
N HIS A 41 24.61 12.91 8.55
CA HIS A 41 24.31 12.75 7.13
C HIS A 41 22.94 13.40 6.84
N PRO A 42 22.81 14.25 5.81
CA PRO A 42 21.54 14.87 5.49
C PRO A 42 20.48 13.81 5.21
N ILE A 43 19.36 13.83 5.96
CA ILE A 43 18.21 12.98 5.72
C ILE A 43 17.56 13.42 4.40
N ILE A 44 17.99 12.84 3.27
CA ILE A 44 17.35 13.06 1.98
C ILE A 44 15.98 12.39 2.04
N LYS A 45 14.91 13.16 2.24
CA LYS A 45 13.54 12.64 2.14
C LYS A 45 13.31 12.15 0.71
N PRO A 46 12.93 10.88 0.50
CA PRO A 46 12.70 10.36 -0.84
C PRO A 46 11.57 11.12 -1.52
N VAL A 47 11.82 11.61 -2.74
CA VAL A 47 10.81 12.30 -3.54
C VAL A 47 9.73 11.28 -3.95
N PRO A 48 8.45 11.54 -3.66
CA PRO A 48 7.37 10.65 -4.08
C PRO A 48 7.38 10.42 -5.60
N ALA A 49 7.15 9.18 -6.02
CA ALA A 49 7.18 8.81 -7.44
C ALA A 49 5.95 9.33 -8.21
N CYS A 50 6.13 9.58 -9.50
CA CYS A 50 5.05 9.90 -10.42
C CYS A 50 4.10 8.70 -10.55
N PHE A 51 2.80 8.93 -10.43
CA PHE A 51 1.79 7.88 -10.55
C PHE A 51 1.86 7.13 -11.89
N VAL A 52 2.16 7.85 -12.99
CA VAL A 52 2.12 7.31 -14.35
C VAL A 52 3.41 6.59 -14.74
N CYS A 53 4.58 7.22 -14.57
CA CYS A 53 5.86 6.68 -15.07
C CYS A 53 6.91 6.39 -13.99
N LYS A 54 6.58 6.59 -12.71
CA LYS A 54 7.44 6.32 -11.54
C LYS A 54 8.71 7.19 -11.39
N ASN A 55 9.02 8.07 -12.35
CA ASN A 55 10.03 9.13 -12.18
C ASN A 55 9.70 10.08 -10.99
N PRO A 56 10.66 10.83 -10.42
CA PRO A 56 10.40 11.76 -9.32
C PRO A 56 9.22 12.72 -9.60
N GLY A 57 8.23 12.69 -8.71
CA GLY A 57 6.95 13.41 -8.84
C GLY A 57 6.97 14.77 -8.16
N THR A 58 7.50 15.79 -8.85
CA THR A 58 7.62 17.16 -8.33
C THR A 58 6.29 17.94 -8.35
N LEU A 59 5.34 17.54 -9.20
CA LEU A 59 4.00 18.13 -9.29
C LEU A 59 2.99 17.27 -8.52
N HIS A 60 1.89 17.89 -8.11
CA HIS A 60 0.75 17.21 -7.51
C HIS A 60 -0.56 17.81 -8.04
N CYS A 61 -1.67 17.06 -7.91
CA CYS A 61 -2.97 17.63 -8.23
C CYS A 61 -3.30 18.76 -7.25
N SER A 62 -3.60 19.96 -7.76
CA SER A 62 -3.89 21.15 -6.93
C SER A 62 -5.18 21.05 -6.11
N ARG A 63 -6.09 20.13 -6.44
CA ARG A 63 -7.33 19.92 -5.68
C ARG A 63 -7.12 18.98 -4.49
N CYS A 64 -6.70 17.74 -4.74
CA CYS A 64 -6.63 16.73 -3.69
C CYS A 64 -5.27 16.61 -3.00
N LEU A 65 -4.22 17.20 -3.58
CA LEU A 65 -2.82 17.16 -3.11
C LEU A 65 -2.22 15.76 -2.91
N ASN A 66 -2.97 14.69 -3.19
CA ASN A 66 -2.57 13.30 -2.92
C ASN A 66 -1.68 12.71 -4.02
N VAL A 67 -2.12 12.73 -5.27
CA VAL A 67 -1.39 12.10 -6.38
C VAL A 67 -0.24 12.99 -6.90
N ARG A 68 0.86 12.35 -7.29
CA ARG A 68 2.11 12.99 -7.73
C ARG A 68 2.41 12.73 -9.21
N TYR A 69 2.98 13.72 -9.89
CA TYR A 69 3.34 13.67 -11.31
C TYR A 69 4.71 14.31 -11.56
N CYS A 70 5.46 13.81 -12.53
CA CYS A 70 6.71 14.45 -12.97
C CYS A 70 6.47 15.58 -13.98
N SER A 71 5.28 15.65 -14.61
CA SER A 71 4.96 16.61 -15.66
C SER A 71 3.44 16.82 -15.82
N LYS A 72 3.04 17.92 -16.45
CA LYS A 72 1.64 18.18 -16.85
C LYS A 72 1.13 17.12 -17.84
N THR A 73 2.01 16.54 -18.67
CA THR A 73 1.68 15.45 -19.58
C THR A 73 1.25 14.20 -18.82
N CYS A 74 2.01 13.79 -17.78
CA CYS A 74 1.61 12.68 -16.93
C CYS A 74 0.32 12.97 -16.14
N GLN A 75 0.13 14.21 -15.69
CA GLN A 75 -1.12 14.61 -15.06
C GLN A 75 -2.32 14.47 -16.02
N ALA A 76 -2.19 14.95 -17.26
CA ALA A 76 -3.23 14.84 -18.28
C ALA A 76 -3.53 13.39 -18.64
N ALA A 77 -2.50 12.54 -18.77
CA ALA A 77 -2.66 11.12 -19.06
C ALA A 77 -3.48 10.38 -17.98
N ASN A 78 -3.32 10.74 -16.71
CA ASN A 78 -4.11 10.15 -15.62
C ASN A 78 -5.47 10.83 -15.40
N TRP A 79 -5.73 11.99 -16.01
CA TRP A 79 -6.85 12.85 -15.62
C TRP A 79 -8.22 12.19 -15.77
N SER A 80 -8.43 11.40 -16.83
CA SER A 80 -9.70 10.71 -17.09
C SER A 80 -10.10 9.77 -15.95
N LEU A 81 -9.12 9.06 -15.36
CA LEU A 81 -9.29 8.17 -14.22
C LEU A 81 -9.33 8.95 -12.91
N HIS A 82 -8.33 9.82 -12.69
CA HIS A 82 -8.17 10.56 -11.44
C HIS A 82 -9.39 11.42 -11.10
N LYS A 83 -9.98 12.09 -12.10
CA LYS A 83 -11.14 12.97 -11.88
C LYS A 83 -12.37 12.25 -11.32
N LEU A 84 -12.45 10.92 -11.43
CA LEU A 84 -13.56 10.14 -10.90
C LEU A 84 -13.62 10.21 -9.37
N LEU A 85 -12.46 10.25 -8.70
CA LEU A 85 -12.36 10.30 -7.24
C LEU A 85 -11.71 11.57 -6.69
N CYS A 86 -11.05 12.38 -7.53
CA CYS A 86 -10.29 13.57 -7.09
C CYS A 86 -11.11 14.50 -6.18
N LYS A 87 -12.35 14.81 -6.58
CA LYS A 87 -13.26 15.66 -5.80
C LYS A 87 -13.66 14.99 -4.48
N SER A 88 -14.06 13.73 -4.53
CA SER A 88 -14.48 12.98 -3.34
C SER A 88 -13.34 12.80 -2.34
N PHE A 89 -12.08 12.64 -2.80
CA PHE A 89 -10.92 12.61 -1.91
C PHE A 89 -10.69 13.96 -1.22
N SER A 90 -10.79 15.07 -1.95
CA SER A 90 -10.54 16.40 -1.39
C SER A 90 -11.63 16.89 -0.45
N GLU A 91 -12.84 16.36 -0.59
CA GLU A 91 -14.02 16.74 0.19
C GLU A 91 -14.41 15.67 1.22
N LEU A 92 -13.57 14.64 1.40
CA LEU A 92 -13.83 13.61 2.40
C LEU A 92 -13.87 14.27 3.79
N PRO A 93 -14.90 13.99 4.63
CA PRO A 93 -15.00 14.58 5.96
C PRO A 93 -13.85 14.09 6.86
N ASP A 94 -13.78 14.61 8.09
CA ASP A 94 -12.83 14.09 9.06
C ASP A 94 -13.12 12.61 9.38
N ARG A 95 -12.06 11.85 9.64
CA ARG A 95 -12.16 10.44 10.01
C ARG A 95 -13.01 10.30 11.28
N PRO A 96 -14.12 9.54 11.27
CA PRO A 96 -14.99 9.42 12.43
C PRO A 96 -14.34 8.72 13.62
N SER A 97 -13.55 7.66 13.37
CA SER A 97 -12.81 6.96 14.42
C SER A 97 -11.56 6.28 13.86
N PRO A 98 -10.57 5.90 14.70
CA PRO A 98 -9.38 5.17 14.25
C PRO A 98 -9.68 3.84 13.53
N ALA A 99 -10.86 3.25 13.75
CA ALA A 99 -11.27 2.02 13.09
C ALA A 99 -11.79 2.25 11.65
N HIS A 100 -12.14 3.50 11.31
CA HIS A 100 -12.61 3.85 9.98
C HIS A 100 -11.44 3.99 9.00
N LEU A 101 -11.56 3.28 7.89
CA LEU A 101 -10.62 3.32 6.77
C LEU A 101 -11.23 4.09 5.61
N ARG A 102 -10.37 4.81 4.89
CA ARG A 102 -10.74 5.41 3.61
C ARG A 102 -10.83 4.31 2.55
N CYS A 103 -12.05 4.04 2.11
CA CYS A 103 -12.42 3.01 1.15
C CYS A 103 -12.95 3.63 -0.14
N ILE A 104 -12.99 2.85 -1.22
CA ILE A 104 -13.65 3.25 -2.48
C ILE A 104 -14.99 2.53 -2.57
N TYR A 105 -16.08 3.27 -2.56
CA TYR A 105 -17.44 2.76 -2.73
C TYR A 105 -17.89 2.92 -4.19
N PHE A 106 -18.44 1.84 -4.75
CA PHE A 106 -19.14 1.81 -6.02
C PHE A 106 -20.62 1.62 -5.72
N PRO A 107 -21.41 2.71 -5.69
CA PRO A 107 -22.83 2.60 -5.39
C PRO A 107 -23.55 1.83 -6.50
N GLU A 108 -24.66 1.18 -6.14
CA GLU A 108 -25.52 0.48 -7.10
C GLU A 108 -26.11 1.45 -8.14
N THR A 109 -26.49 2.64 -7.68
CA THR A 109 -27.02 3.74 -8.49
C THR A 109 -26.18 5.00 -8.28
N GLY A 110 -26.02 5.81 -9.32
CA GLY A 110 -25.20 7.01 -9.24
C GLY A 110 -24.42 7.26 -10.52
N ARG A 111 -23.41 8.14 -10.43
CA ARG A 111 -22.59 8.53 -11.60
C ARG A 111 -21.10 8.25 -11.45
N ARG A 112 -20.59 8.06 -10.24
CA ARG A 112 -19.15 7.93 -9.96
C ARG A 112 -18.90 7.06 -8.73
N PRO A 113 -17.72 6.42 -8.62
CA PRO A 113 -17.24 5.89 -7.36
C PRO A 113 -16.91 7.04 -6.42
N GLU A 114 -16.88 6.76 -5.12
CA GLU A 114 -16.68 7.76 -4.08
C GLU A 114 -15.74 7.22 -3.01
N PHE A 115 -14.91 8.08 -2.42
CA PHE A 115 -14.24 7.79 -1.17
C PHE A 115 -15.24 7.90 -0.03
N VAL A 116 -15.22 6.90 0.85
CA VAL A 116 -16.03 6.84 2.08
C VAL A 116 -15.16 6.39 3.24
N TYR A 117 -15.55 6.73 4.45
CA TYR A 117 -15.02 6.09 5.65
C TYR A 117 -15.89 4.89 5.99
N ALA A 118 -15.29 3.72 6.18
CA ALA A 118 -16.01 2.49 6.54
C ALA A 118 -15.18 1.63 7.50
N THR A 119 -15.83 0.68 8.17
CA THR A 119 -15.20 -0.31 9.07
C THR A 119 -15.22 -1.70 8.44
N PRO A 120 -14.44 -1.98 7.36
CA PRO A 120 -14.54 -3.23 6.60
C PRO A 120 -14.16 -4.50 7.38
N MET A 121 -13.56 -4.35 8.57
CA MET A 121 -13.30 -5.46 9.50
C MET A 121 -14.51 -5.78 10.40
N ASP A 122 -15.46 -4.85 10.52
CA ASP A 122 -16.78 -5.04 11.11
C ASP A 122 -17.81 -5.15 9.98
N LEU A 123 -18.05 -6.40 9.56
CA LEU A 123 -18.96 -6.70 8.45
C LEU A 123 -20.42 -6.40 8.79
N ASP A 124 -20.81 -6.38 10.06
CA ASP A 124 -22.18 -6.06 10.45
C ASP A 124 -22.44 -4.56 10.30
N SER A 125 -21.54 -3.71 10.79
CA SER A 125 -21.65 -2.27 10.53
C SER A 125 -21.57 -1.96 9.03
N THR A 126 -20.62 -2.60 8.33
CA THR A 126 -20.41 -2.38 6.88
C THR A 126 -21.63 -2.79 6.04
N LYS A 127 -22.27 -3.93 6.34
CA LYS A 127 -23.42 -4.41 5.54
C LYS A 127 -24.63 -3.51 5.73
N ASP A 128 -24.85 -3.01 6.95
CA ASP A 128 -26.00 -2.18 7.27
C ASP A 128 -25.88 -0.81 6.59
N GLU A 129 -24.68 -0.21 6.62
CA GLU A 129 -24.42 1.10 6.03
C GLU A 129 -24.38 1.09 4.49
N PHE A 130 -23.66 0.14 3.87
CA PHE A 130 -23.36 0.20 2.43
C PHE A 130 -24.14 -0.80 1.56
N PHE A 131 -24.75 -1.82 2.18
CA PHE A 131 -25.37 -2.96 1.47
C PHE A 131 -26.82 -3.21 1.89
N GLY A 132 -27.42 -2.31 2.66
CA GLY A 132 -28.83 -2.38 3.08
C GLY A 132 -29.13 -3.64 3.89
N GLY A 133 -28.20 -4.08 4.75
CA GLY A 133 -28.35 -5.26 5.60
C GLY A 133 -28.19 -6.61 4.90
N SER A 134 -27.92 -6.61 3.58
CA SER A 134 -27.71 -7.85 2.83
C SER A 134 -26.46 -8.58 3.32
N SER A 135 -26.46 -9.92 3.34
CA SER A 135 -25.23 -10.67 3.64
C SER A 135 -24.12 -10.30 2.66
N ILE A 136 -22.93 -10.03 3.18
CA ILE A 136 -21.76 -9.63 2.41
C ILE A 136 -20.61 -10.61 2.60
N LYS A 137 -19.67 -10.63 1.65
CA LYS A 137 -18.39 -11.30 1.83
C LYS A 137 -17.24 -10.52 1.18
N PRO A 138 -16.03 -10.58 1.74
CA PRO A 138 -14.84 -10.07 1.10
C PRO A 138 -14.34 -11.03 0.00
N MET A 139 -13.85 -10.46 -1.09
CA MET A 139 -13.12 -11.13 -2.15
C MET A 139 -11.78 -10.42 -2.33
N ASN A 140 -10.68 -11.16 -2.09
CA ASN A 140 -9.34 -10.62 -2.30
C ASN A 140 -8.98 -10.70 -3.78
N LEU A 141 -8.28 -9.69 -4.29
CA LEU A 141 -7.69 -9.79 -5.61
C LEU A 141 -6.50 -10.77 -5.56
N ALA A 142 -6.50 -11.77 -6.45
CA ALA A 142 -5.38 -12.71 -6.56
C ALA A 142 -4.12 -12.00 -7.09
N TRP A 143 -2.96 -12.38 -6.54
CA TRP A 143 -1.60 -11.88 -6.77
C TRP A 143 -1.10 -11.70 -8.22
N THR A 144 -1.93 -11.98 -9.22
CA THR A 144 -1.54 -12.10 -10.62
C THR A 144 -1.71 -10.84 -11.45
N ILE A 145 -2.13 -9.69 -10.86
CA ILE A 145 -2.32 -8.43 -11.60
C ILE A 145 -1.19 -7.42 -11.35
N PRO A 146 -0.57 -6.82 -12.39
CA PRO A 146 0.55 -5.88 -12.26
C PRO A 146 0.31 -4.66 -11.33
N SER A 147 -0.93 -4.20 -11.14
CA SER A 147 -1.21 -3.00 -10.33
C SER A 147 -1.01 -3.16 -8.82
N HIS A 148 -1.00 -4.37 -8.27
CA HIS A 148 -0.67 -4.60 -6.85
C HIS A 148 0.74 -4.10 -6.51
N LEU A 149 1.69 -4.38 -7.39
CA LEU A 149 3.09 -3.98 -7.25
C LEU A 149 3.25 -2.45 -7.20
N ALA A 150 2.32 -1.72 -7.81
CA ALA A 150 2.35 -0.26 -7.85
C ALA A 150 1.76 0.41 -6.60
N LEU A 151 0.92 -0.29 -5.81
CA LEU A 151 0.28 0.22 -4.59
C LEU A 151 1.10 -0.05 -3.32
N GLY A 152 1.90 -1.13 -3.31
CA GLY A 152 2.63 -1.57 -2.12
C GLY A 152 1.74 -2.19 -1.04
N HIS A 153 0.49 -2.52 -1.39
CA HIS A 153 -0.46 -3.30 -0.59
C HIS A 153 -1.51 -3.92 -1.53
N ASP A 154 -2.25 -4.89 -1.04
CA ASP A 154 -3.37 -5.50 -1.75
C ASP A 154 -4.67 -4.73 -1.56
N ILE A 155 -5.68 -5.10 -2.35
CA ILE A 155 -7.04 -4.62 -2.19
C ILE A 155 -7.99 -5.80 -1.98
N THR A 156 -9.01 -5.55 -1.17
CA THR A 156 -10.13 -6.46 -0.95
C THR A 156 -11.41 -5.76 -1.37
N ILE A 157 -12.29 -6.51 -2.05
CA ILE A 157 -13.59 -6.04 -2.51
C ILE A 157 -14.67 -6.75 -1.70
N VAL A 158 -15.48 -5.97 -1.00
CA VAL A 158 -16.67 -6.42 -0.29
C VAL A 158 -17.86 -6.30 -1.23
N HIS A 159 -18.69 -7.34 -1.25
CA HIS A 159 -19.84 -7.42 -2.13
C HIS A 159 -20.97 -8.25 -1.49
N LYS A 160 -22.20 -8.10 -1.99
CA LYS A 160 -23.35 -8.96 -1.58
C LYS A 160 -23.07 -10.43 -1.90
N VAL A 161 -23.43 -11.33 -1.00
CA VAL A 161 -23.40 -12.77 -1.26
C VAL A 161 -24.33 -13.07 -2.45
N ASN A 162 -23.86 -13.89 -3.39
CA ASN A 162 -24.60 -14.25 -4.60
C ASN A 162 -25.03 -13.07 -5.50
N PHE A 163 -24.33 -11.93 -5.47
CA PHE A 163 -24.66 -10.73 -6.27
C PHE A 163 -24.94 -11.00 -7.76
N VAL A 164 -24.39 -12.07 -8.34
CA VAL A 164 -24.63 -12.46 -9.73
C VAL A 164 -26.07 -12.92 -9.98
N ILE A 165 -26.71 -13.53 -8.98
CA ILE A 165 -28.02 -14.22 -9.09
C ILE A 165 -29.06 -13.77 -8.05
N ASP A 166 -28.73 -12.82 -7.18
CA ASP A 166 -29.62 -12.33 -6.11
C ASP A 166 -30.70 -11.35 -6.62
N GLY A 167 -30.76 -11.09 -7.93
CA GLY A 167 -31.67 -10.13 -8.54
C GLY A 167 -31.20 -8.67 -8.46
N SER A 168 -30.03 -8.39 -7.88
CA SER A 168 -29.46 -7.05 -7.86
C SER A 168 -29.27 -6.51 -9.29
N PRO A 169 -29.57 -5.23 -9.55
CA PRO A 169 -29.36 -4.66 -10.87
C PRO A 169 -27.86 -4.52 -11.17
N PRO A 170 -27.47 -4.44 -12.46
CA PRO A 170 -26.09 -4.16 -12.85
C PRO A 170 -25.58 -2.86 -12.22
N ASN A 171 -24.34 -2.86 -11.73
CA ASN A 171 -23.70 -1.67 -11.18
C ASN A 171 -23.36 -0.70 -12.33
N ARG A 172 -24.26 0.25 -12.61
CA ARG A 172 -24.15 1.14 -13.77
C ARG A 172 -22.93 2.06 -13.69
N VAL A 173 -22.52 2.45 -12.48
CA VAL A 173 -21.33 3.26 -12.25
C VAL A 173 -20.10 2.51 -12.72
N LEU A 174 -19.90 1.29 -12.22
CA LEU A 174 -18.77 0.45 -12.56
C LEU A 174 -18.75 0.16 -14.07
N MET A 175 -19.88 -0.26 -14.65
CA MET A 175 -19.97 -0.56 -16.08
C MET A 175 -19.60 0.64 -16.96
N SER A 176 -20.04 1.85 -16.59
CA SER A 176 -19.71 3.06 -17.35
C SER A 176 -18.22 3.39 -17.41
N ILE A 177 -17.43 2.84 -16.47
CA ILE A 177 -15.99 3.08 -16.37
C ILE A 177 -15.20 1.94 -17.03
N ILE A 178 -15.63 0.70 -16.83
CA ILE A 178 -14.91 -0.46 -17.38
C ILE A 178 -15.24 -0.72 -18.85
N ASP A 179 -16.41 -0.31 -19.35
CA ASP A 179 -16.82 -0.43 -20.75
C ASP A 179 -16.43 0.79 -21.62
N ASP A 180 -15.45 1.61 -21.20
CA ASP A 180 -15.00 2.77 -21.99
C ASP A 180 -14.45 2.33 -23.37
N PRO A 181 -15.16 2.64 -24.48
CA PRO A 181 -14.75 2.23 -25.82
C PRO A 181 -13.46 2.93 -26.28
N ARG A 182 -12.94 3.92 -25.55
CA ARG A 182 -11.62 4.54 -25.81
C ARG A 182 -10.44 3.71 -25.27
N GLN A 183 -10.69 2.69 -24.46
CA GLN A 183 -9.69 1.75 -23.94
C GLN A 183 -9.73 0.40 -24.70
N THR A 184 -10.01 0.48 -26.00
CA THR A 184 -10.41 -0.59 -26.93
C THR A 184 -9.35 -1.67 -27.20
N ILE A 185 -8.12 -1.50 -26.70
CA ILE A 185 -6.99 -2.43 -26.94
C ILE A 185 -7.28 -3.85 -26.40
N TRP A 186 -8.19 -3.98 -25.42
CA TRP A 186 -8.46 -5.27 -24.75
C TRP A 186 -9.71 -6.00 -25.26
N LYS A 187 -10.48 -5.43 -26.21
CA LYS A 187 -11.78 -5.99 -26.64
C LYS A 187 -11.65 -7.21 -27.57
N ASP A 188 -10.51 -7.40 -28.24
CA ASP A 188 -10.41 -8.34 -29.37
C ASP A 188 -9.82 -9.73 -29.02
N TRP A 189 -9.25 -9.95 -27.83
CA TRP A 189 -8.51 -11.20 -27.54
C TRP A 189 -9.29 -12.29 -26.77
N MET A 190 -10.54 -12.05 -26.37
CA MET A 190 -11.35 -13.09 -25.73
C MET A 190 -12.50 -13.51 -26.64
N ILE A 191 -12.46 -14.75 -27.15
CA ILE A 191 -13.64 -15.44 -27.68
C ILE A 191 -14.69 -15.46 -26.55
N GLY A 192 -15.72 -14.61 -26.65
CA GLY A 192 -16.78 -14.44 -25.65
C GLY A 192 -16.83 -13.09 -24.93
N GLY A 193 -15.81 -12.22 -25.07
CA GLY A 193 -15.75 -10.88 -24.46
C GLY A 193 -15.78 -10.89 -22.91
N PRO A 194 -15.39 -9.80 -22.23
CA PRO A 194 -15.64 -9.68 -20.80
C PRO A 194 -17.15 -9.63 -20.58
N ARG A 195 -17.69 -10.56 -19.79
CA ARG A 195 -19.09 -10.55 -19.36
C ARG A 195 -19.33 -9.36 -18.43
N MET A 196 -19.57 -8.20 -19.02
CA MET A 196 -19.83 -6.92 -18.33
C MET A 196 -21.21 -6.86 -17.67
N ASP A 197 -21.92 -7.96 -17.51
CA ASP A 197 -23.24 -8.05 -16.89
C ASP A 197 -23.21 -8.73 -15.50
N ILE A 198 -22.04 -9.21 -15.08
CA ILE A 198 -21.89 -9.96 -13.83
C ILE A 198 -21.83 -9.04 -12.60
N TRP A 199 -21.26 -7.84 -12.71
CA TRP A 199 -21.11 -6.94 -11.56
C TRP A 199 -22.42 -6.23 -11.23
N ARG A 200 -23.07 -6.70 -10.18
CA ARG A 200 -24.40 -6.30 -9.74
C ARG A 200 -24.38 -5.87 -8.28
N GLY A 201 -25.26 -4.93 -7.95
CA GLY A 201 -25.31 -4.33 -6.62
C GLY A 201 -24.13 -3.41 -6.32
N PRO A 202 -24.02 -2.91 -5.08
CA PRO A 202 -22.92 -2.06 -4.65
C PRO A 202 -21.64 -2.87 -4.36
N PHE A 203 -20.49 -2.20 -4.39
CA PHE A 203 -19.19 -2.76 -3.99
C PHE A 203 -18.44 -1.77 -3.11
N LEU A 204 -17.67 -2.28 -2.13
CA LEU A 204 -16.78 -1.48 -1.30
C LEU A 204 -15.36 -2.05 -1.39
N VAL A 205 -14.37 -1.21 -1.63
CA VAL A 205 -12.97 -1.61 -1.81
C VAL A 205 -12.13 -0.99 -0.70
N TYR A 206 -11.28 -1.79 -0.07
CA TYR A 206 -10.34 -1.34 0.96
C TYR A 206 -8.95 -1.94 0.75
N GLY A 207 -7.92 -1.29 1.32
CA GLY A 207 -6.54 -1.75 1.26
C GLY A 207 -6.22 -2.74 2.37
N ARG A 208 -5.39 -3.73 2.07
CA ARG A 208 -4.94 -4.75 3.03
C ARG A 208 -3.46 -5.07 2.79
N ARG A 209 -2.70 -5.29 3.85
CA ARG A 209 -1.39 -5.95 3.79
C ARG A 209 -1.47 -7.28 4.51
N ASP A 210 -0.84 -8.27 3.93
CA ASP A 210 -0.69 -9.56 4.60
C ASP A 210 0.04 -9.40 5.93
N ALA A 211 -0.32 -10.29 6.84
CA ALA A 211 0.36 -10.43 8.12
C ALA A 211 1.86 -10.66 7.88
N LYS A 212 2.70 -9.94 8.64
CA LYS A 212 4.16 -10.12 8.55
C LYS A 212 4.55 -11.49 9.06
N GLU A 213 3.82 -12.00 10.05
CA GLU A 213 4.05 -13.29 10.68
C GLU A 213 2.80 -14.17 10.72
N LYS A 214 3.00 -15.48 10.74
CA LYS A 214 1.92 -16.46 10.80
C LYS A 214 1.19 -16.37 12.14
N GLY A 215 -0.06 -15.92 12.12
CA GLY A 215 -0.92 -15.77 13.29
C GLY A 215 -1.25 -14.33 13.64
N GLU A 216 -0.59 -13.35 13.02
CA GLU A 216 -0.99 -11.94 13.14
C GLU A 216 -2.21 -11.63 12.27
N PRO A 217 -3.08 -10.70 12.70
CA PRO A 217 -4.12 -10.18 11.84
C PRO A 217 -3.49 -9.40 10.68
N ALA A 218 -4.08 -9.51 9.49
CA ALA A 218 -3.69 -8.66 8.38
C ALA A 218 -3.94 -7.18 8.70
N GLU A 219 -3.03 -6.32 8.28
CA GLU A 219 -3.14 -4.87 8.45
C GLU A 219 -4.10 -4.32 7.39
N THR A 220 -4.91 -3.34 7.76
CA THR A 220 -5.74 -2.60 6.82
C THR A 220 -5.14 -1.24 6.50
N VAL A 221 -5.34 -0.76 5.27
CA VAL A 221 -4.66 0.43 4.74
C VAL A 221 -5.67 1.37 4.10
N ASP A 222 -5.55 2.67 4.39
CA ASP A 222 -6.31 3.71 3.69
C ASP A 222 -5.98 3.72 2.21
N LEU A 223 -7.00 3.59 1.37
CA LEU A 223 -6.84 3.79 -0.05
C LEU A 223 -6.64 5.28 -0.34
N ASP A 224 -5.82 5.55 -1.35
CA ASP A 224 -5.73 6.87 -1.94
C ASP A 224 -6.16 6.86 -3.41
N THR A 225 -6.02 7.98 -4.11
CA THR A 225 -6.54 8.10 -5.49
C THR A 225 -5.89 7.12 -6.48
N SER A 226 -4.78 6.47 -6.13
CA SER A 226 -4.16 5.39 -6.91
C SER A 226 -4.94 4.07 -6.85
N GLY A 227 -5.67 3.82 -5.76
CA GLY A 227 -6.40 2.57 -5.50
C GLY A 227 -7.47 2.25 -6.56
N LEU A 228 -8.04 3.28 -7.20
CA LEU A 228 -9.05 3.09 -8.24
C LEU A 228 -8.53 2.30 -9.44
N LYS A 229 -7.26 2.50 -9.83
CA LYS A 229 -6.70 1.77 -10.97
C LYS A 229 -6.70 0.27 -10.71
N ALA A 230 -6.23 -0.15 -9.53
CA ALA A 230 -6.22 -1.56 -9.14
C ALA A 230 -7.62 -2.15 -9.03
N ALA A 231 -8.57 -1.40 -8.46
CA ALA A 231 -9.97 -1.84 -8.39
C ALA A 231 -10.56 -2.06 -9.80
N LEU A 232 -10.34 -1.14 -10.74
CA LEU A 232 -10.87 -1.30 -12.10
C LEU A 232 -10.20 -2.45 -12.87
N GLU A 233 -8.91 -2.70 -12.66
CA GLU A 233 -8.24 -3.87 -13.23
C GLU A 233 -8.80 -5.17 -12.68
N PHE A 234 -9.14 -5.23 -11.39
CA PHE A 234 -9.91 -6.35 -10.82
C PHE A 234 -11.21 -6.54 -11.59
N PHE A 235 -12.03 -5.51 -11.71
CA PHE A 235 -13.35 -5.65 -12.32
C PHE A 235 -13.29 -6.00 -13.81
N ARG A 236 -12.18 -5.70 -14.48
CA ARG A 236 -11.95 -6.06 -15.89
C ARG A 236 -11.43 -7.49 -16.08
N HIS A 237 -10.60 -7.99 -15.17
CA HIS A 237 -9.82 -9.22 -15.41
C HIS A 237 -9.99 -10.30 -14.33
N GLY A 238 -10.53 -9.95 -13.16
CA GLY A 238 -10.56 -10.76 -11.95
C GLY A 238 -11.58 -11.90 -11.90
N VAL A 239 -12.34 -12.14 -12.98
CA VAL A 239 -13.37 -13.20 -13.00
C VAL A 239 -12.87 -14.41 -13.77
N ARG A 240 -11.87 -15.09 -13.20
CA ARG A 240 -11.79 -16.55 -13.27
C ARG A 240 -12.43 -17.09 -11.98
N LEU A 241 -13.75 -17.00 -11.88
CA LEU A 241 -14.47 -17.60 -10.75
C LEU A 241 -14.35 -19.14 -10.86
N PRO A 242 -13.76 -19.84 -9.88
CA PRO A 242 -13.82 -21.28 -9.83
C PRO A 242 -15.29 -21.71 -9.71
N GLY A 243 -15.78 -22.54 -10.63
CA GLY A 243 -17.13 -23.11 -10.59
C GLY A 243 -18.19 -22.42 -11.46
N VAL A 244 -17.88 -21.33 -12.17
CA VAL A 244 -18.72 -20.85 -13.28
C VAL A 244 -18.22 -21.57 -14.53
N GLY A 245 -18.90 -22.66 -14.88
CA GLY A 245 -18.44 -23.63 -15.89
C GLY A 245 -17.92 -22.98 -17.17
N CYS A 246 -16.79 -23.50 -17.66
CA CYS A 246 -16.38 -23.32 -19.04
C CYS A 246 -17.57 -23.71 -19.93
N PRO A 247 -18.09 -22.82 -20.80
CA PRO A 247 -19.06 -23.23 -21.79
C PRO A 247 -18.36 -24.28 -22.64
N ARG A 248 -18.79 -25.54 -22.52
CA ARG A 248 -18.46 -26.58 -23.50
C ARG A 248 -19.09 -26.15 -24.81
N SER A 249 -18.40 -25.30 -25.56
CA SER A 249 -18.65 -25.18 -26.99
C SER A 249 -17.76 -26.21 -27.66
N VAL A 250 -18.46 -27.24 -28.13
CA VAL A 250 -18.09 -28.10 -29.24
C VAL A 250 -17.29 -27.32 -30.28
N ASP A 251 -15.96 -27.39 -30.21
CA ASP A 251 -15.07 -27.45 -31.37
C ASP A 251 -13.63 -27.62 -30.88
N VAL A 252 -13.12 -28.83 -31.12
CA VAL A 252 -11.81 -29.30 -30.73
C VAL A 252 -10.76 -28.54 -31.55
N HIS A 253 -10.09 -27.55 -30.95
CA HIS A 253 -8.85 -27.02 -31.49
C HIS A 253 -7.70 -28.00 -31.14
N PRO A 254 -6.81 -28.38 -32.09
CA PRO A 254 -5.87 -29.49 -31.94
C PRO A 254 -4.65 -29.20 -31.04
N ARG A 255 -4.66 -28.09 -30.31
CA ARG A 255 -3.67 -27.82 -29.26
C ARG A 255 -4.44 -27.61 -27.97
N GLY A 256 -4.50 -28.68 -27.18
CA GLY A 256 -5.28 -28.74 -25.95
C GLY A 256 -5.05 -27.55 -25.04
N CYS A 257 -6.09 -27.17 -24.31
CA CYS A 257 -5.98 -26.21 -23.22
C CYS A 257 -5.01 -26.76 -22.18
N LEU A 258 -3.98 -25.99 -21.83
CA LEU A 258 -3.03 -26.25 -20.72
C LEU A 258 -3.70 -26.26 -19.32
N CYS A 259 -5.03 -26.36 -19.27
CA CYS A 259 -5.83 -26.33 -18.06
C CYS A 259 -6.25 -27.73 -17.55
N CYS A 260 -5.89 -28.79 -18.25
CA CYS A 260 -6.01 -30.18 -17.77
C CYS A 260 -4.68 -30.92 -17.98
N SER A 261 -3.68 -30.57 -17.19
CA SER A 261 -2.46 -31.36 -16.98
C SER A 261 -2.01 -31.20 -15.54
#